data_AF-A0AAN7LCE3-F1
#
_entry.id   AF-A0AAN7LCE3-F1
#
_cell.length_a   1.000
_cell.length_b   1.000
_cell.length_c   1.000
_cell.angle_alpha   90.00
_cell.angle_beta   90.00
_cell.angle_gamma   90.00
#
_symmetry.space_group_name_H-M   'P 1'
#
loop_
_entity.id
_entity.type
_entity.pdbx_description
1 polymer ?
#
loop_
_entity_poly.entity_id
_entity_poly.type
_entity_poly.pdbx_seq_one_letter_code
_entity_poly.pdbx_strand_id
1 'polypeptide(L)'
;MDENSAVIAQIRKEQEEEERLINRGGEIKGNSSGWQTVSYSKRHKKQSKDPRDASRSDLRPNGLTAANSHVFLSLELHAEERRQRALQALAAAGSADPVAKTKRNSDDDEDEDGGDGDENEVSVENGGHGEAKKVKPKKPKKPKVTVAEAAAKIDAADLRAFLVDITASYELQQDIQLMRFADYYGRAFASVGAAQFPWLKIFKESSVAKLADIPICHISEDVYKTSVDWLSQRSGEALGAFVLWSVDIILTDFTSHLGAASKGSKKVVQPVSSKSQVAVFVALAMVLRRKPDVLVSVIPQLKENPKYQGQDSLPVTAWMISQASQGDLTVGLYMWVRVLLPLLGGKSCNPQSRDLILQSVERILSFPKAYSILINGAAKKGERLVPPSAFEALMRVTFPASSARLKATERFEAVYPTLKEVALAGVSGSKTLKQISLQISKFSIIAAGGGIPDLCNEASNVFIWCLTQNSECYQLWDKLYMDNLSASASILKKLSDQWQVHSPKHSSLDPVRETLKLFRQKNEITLAEEEDSARRALLKDADKYCKALLGRVSKGHGCMKFAVFASVLAVGAAVIASQNVQDWDSKKLSELLGVQLSF
;
A
#
# COMPACT_ATOMS: atom_id res chain seq x y z
N MET A 1 48.87 11.80 -5.42
CA MET A 1 48.28 11.14 -6.60
C MET A 1 47.00 10.50 -6.12
N ASP A 2 45.87 11.10 -6.48
CA ASP A 2 44.56 10.84 -5.86
C ASP A 2 43.92 9.55 -6.36
N GLU A 3 43.56 8.66 -5.43
CA GLU A 3 42.79 7.43 -5.65
C GLU A 3 41.44 7.71 -6.34
N ASN A 4 40.86 8.90 -6.15
CA ASN A 4 39.64 9.33 -6.84
C ASN A 4 39.80 9.46 -8.36
N SER A 5 41.00 9.79 -8.85
CA SER A 5 41.24 9.91 -10.29
C SER A 5 41.30 8.54 -10.98
N ALA A 6 41.75 7.50 -10.26
CA ALA A 6 41.80 6.13 -10.78
C ALA A 6 40.40 5.52 -10.88
N VAL A 7 39.54 5.77 -9.88
CA VAL A 7 38.15 5.30 -9.87
C VAL A 7 37.33 5.95 -11.00
N ILE A 8 37.51 7.24 -11.24
CA ILE A 8 36.82 7.96 -12.33
C ILE A 8 37.27 7.44 -13.71
N ALA A 9 38.56 7.13 -13.87
CA ALA A 9 39.08 6.55 -15.11
C ALA A 9 38.55 5.13 -15.35
N GLN A 10 38.39 4.33 -14.29
CA GLN A 10 37.82 2.98 -14.35
C GLN A 10 36.34 3.01 -14.80
N ILE A 11 35.53 3.87 -14.18
CA ILE A 11 34.09 4.01 -14.49
C ILE A 11 33.89 4.46 -15.95
N ARG A 12 34.71 5.41 -16.42
CA ARG A 12 34.63 5.87 -17.81
C ARG A 12 34.99 4.77 -18.81
N LYS A 13 35.95 3.92 -18.46
CA LYS A 13 36.38 2.80 -19.31
C LYS A 13 35.32 1.69 -19.38
N GLU A 14 34.63 1.42 -18.27
CA GLU A 14 33.50 0.47 -18.22
C GLU A 14 32.30 0.98 -19.04
N GLN A 15 32.01 2.29 -18.99
CA GLN A 15 30.95 2.90 -19.82
C GLN A 15 31.25 2.86 -21.32
N GLU A 16 32.50 3.13 -21.73
CA GLU A 16 32.92 3.02 -23.14
C GLU A 16 32.88 1.57 -23.66
N GLU A 17 33.07 0.58 -22.80
CA GLU A 17 33.00 -0.84 -23.15
C GLU A 17 31.55 -1.33 -23.27
N GLU A 18 30.64 -0.81 -22.43
CA GLU A 18 29.20 -1.06 -22.49
C GLU A 18 28.56 -0.45 -23.76
N GLU A 19 28.94 0.78 -24.14
CA GLU A 19 28.47 1.40 -25.40
C GLU A 19 28.97 0.65 -26.65
N ARG A 20 30.18 0.07 -26.61
CA ARG A 20 30.72 -0.77 -27.70
C ARG A 20 29.98 -2.10 -27.84
N LEU A 21 29.47 -2.67 -26.75
CA LEU A 21 28.67 -3.89 -26.76
C LEU A 21 27.26 -3.65 -27.31
N ILE A 22 26.67 -2.49 -27.00
CA ILE A 22 25.34 -2.10 -27.50
C ILE A 22 25.37 -1.85 -29.02
N ASN A 23 26.41 -1.18 -29.54
CA ASN A 23 26.55 -0.95 -30.98
C ASN A 23 26.86 -2.22 -31.79
N ARG A 24 27.30 -3.30 -31.15
CA ARG A 24 27.57 -4.58 -31.83
C ARG A 24 26.34 -5.49 -31.97
N GLY A 25 25.24 -5.18 -31.25
CA GLY A 25 23.98 -5.94 -31.30
C GLY A 25 22.95 -5.45 -32.34
N GLY A 26 23.30 -4.41 -33.10
CA GLY A 26 22.39 -3.66 -33.97
C GLY A 26 22.39 -4.03 -35.46
N GLU A 27 22.89 -5.19 -35.86
CA GLU A 27 22.75 -5.67 -37.25
C GLU A 27 22.45 -7.18 -37.25
N ILE A 28 21.21 -7.56 -37.61
CA ILE A 28 20.84 -8.70 -38.47
C ILE A 28 19.33 -8.60 -38.78
N LYS A 29 19.02 -8.43 -40.07
CA LYS A 29 17.68 -8.49 -40.65
C LYS A 29 17.31 -9.96 -40.99
N GLY A 30 16.04 -10.27 -40.73
CA GLY A 30 15.16 -11.37 -41.17
C GLY A 30 15.65 -12.56 -42.00
N ASN A 31 15.27 -13.77 -41.58
CA ASN A 31 14.39 -14.66 -42.37
C ASN A 31 13.85 -15.89 -41.58
N SER A 32 12.59 -16.23 -41.90
CA SER A 32 11.89 -17.54 -41.93
C SER A 32 12.16 -18.68 -40.91
N SER A 33 11.09 -19.05 -40.19
CA SER A 33 10.57 -20.41 -39.88
C SER A 33 11.50 -21.60 -39.56
N GLY A 34 11.28 -22.22 -38.39
CA GLY A 34 11.57 -23.63 -38.12
C GLY A 34 11.48 -24.02 -36.64
N TRP A 35 10.49 -24.83 -36.25
CA TRP A 35 10.45 -25.46 -34.93
C TRP A 35 11.53 -26.55 -34.84
N GLN A 36 12.30 -26.59 -33.75
CA GLN A 36 13.26 -27.65 -33.47
C GLN A 36 13.02 -28.26 -32.08
N THR A 37 12.63 -29.54 -32.08
CA THR A 37 12.45 -30.39 -30.91
C THR A 37 13.83 -30.87 -30.41
N VAL A 38 14.15 -30.66 -29.13
CA VAL A 38 15.37 -31.20 -28.50
C VAL A 38 14.98 -32.31 -27.54
N SER A 39 15.42 -33.54 -27.84
CA SER A 39 15.30 -34.71 -26.97
C SER A 39 16.45 -34.75 -25.96
N TYR A 40 16.16 -35.12 -24.71
CA TYR A 40 17.17 -35.42 -23.71
C TYR A 40 17.30 -36.92 -23.50
N SER A 41 18.52 -37.45 -23.63
CA SER A 41 18.87 -38.82 -23.30
C SER A 41 19.17 -38.96 -21.80
N LYS A 42 18.44 -39.88 -21.13
CA LYS A 42 18.65 -40.30 -19.75
C LYS A 42 20.00 -40.99 -19.58
N ARG A 43 20.76 -40.63 -18.54
CA ARG A 43 21.91 -41.43 -18.07
C ARG A 43 21.85 -41.66 -16.56
N HIS A 44 21.65 -42.93 -16.18
CA HIS A 44 21.83 -43.46 -14.82
C HIS A 44 23.32 -43.61 -14.49
N LYS A 45 23.74 -43.34 -13.24
CA LYS A 45 24.71 -44.21 -12.54
C LYS A 45 24.75 -44.03 -11.01
N LYS A 46 25.03 -45.16 -10.36
CA LYS A 46 24.99 -45.53 -8.94
C LYS A 46 26.10 -44.93 -8.06
N GLN A 47 25.82 -44.99 -6.76
CA GLN A 47 26.70 -44.81 -5.59
C GLN A 47 27.94 -45.73 -5.56
N SER A 48 29.03 -45.24 -4.93
CA SER A 48 29.95 -46.02 -4.08
C SER A 48 30.69 -45.11 -3.08
N LYS A 49 31.12 -45.67 -1.94
CA LYS A 49 31.64 -45.04 -0.70
C LYS A 49 33.14 -45.31 -0.48
N ASP A 50 33.83 -44.31 0.11
CA ASP A 50 34.99 -44.29 1.07
C ASP A 50 36.39 -44.84 0.70
N PRO A 51 37.48 -44.54 1.48
CA PRO A 51 37.78 -43.41 2.42
C PRO A 51 39.23 -42.81 2.39
N ARG A 52 39.40 -41.61 2.98
CA ARG A 52 40.56 -41.01 3.74
C ARG A 52 42.00 -40.93 3.14
N ASP A 53 42.59 -39.71 3.07
CA ASP A 53 43.56 -39.19 4.08
C ASP A 53 43.99 -37.70 3.89
N ALA A 54 44.48 -37.08 4.98
CA ALA A 54 44.72 -35.66 5.28
C ALA A 54 45.87 -34.95 4.52
N SER A 55 45.94 -33.61 4.33
CA SER A 55 46.47 -32.63 5.32
C SER A 55 46.56 -31.16 4.77
N ARG A 56 46.01 -30.19 5.56
CA ARG A 56 46.39 -28.76 5.89
C ARG A 56 47.03 -27.82 4.82
N SER A 57 46.63 -26.54 4.66
CA SER A 57 46.56 -25.47 5.68
C SER A 57 45.78 -24.19 5.26
N ASP A 58 45.13 -23.59 6.28
CA ASP A 58 44.49 -22.27 6.56
C ASP A 58 44.27 -21.15 5.52
N LEU A 59 43.05 -20.55 5.54
CA LEU A 59 42.72 -19.18 6.04
C LEU A 59 41.17 -18.90 5.98
N ARG A 60 40.63 -18.20 7.00
CA ARG A 60 39.21 -17.92 7.41
C ARG A 60 38.38 -17.01 6.44
N PRO A 61 37.03 -16.77 6.56
CA PRO A 61 36.15 -16.82 7.76
C PRO A 61 34.68 -17.35 7.60
N ASN A 62 33.93 -17.30 8.71
CA ASN A 62 32.48 -17.52 8.94
C ASN A 62 31.95 -18.95 9.15
N GLY A 63 31.92 -19.36 10.43
CA GLY A 63 31.30 -20.58 10.91
C GLY A 63 29.82 -20.40 11.24
N LEU A 64 28.96 -21.05 10.46
CA LEU A 64 27.73 -21.67 10.93
C LEU A 64 28.07 -23.13 11.24
N THR A 65 28.45 -23.44 12.47
CA THR A 65 28.57 -24.82 12.93
C THR A 65 27.23 -25.30 13.44
N ALA A 66 26.74 -26.37 12.82
CA ALA A 66 25.70 -27.24 13.30
C ALA A 66 26.00 -27.70 14.75
N ALA A 67 25.30 -27.11 15.71
CA ALA A 67 25.13 -27.64 17.05
C ALA A 67 23.88 -27.00 17.64
N ASN A 68 22.81 -27.79 17.79
CA ASN A 68 21.82 -27.75 18.88
C ASN A 68 20.58 -28.58 18.50
N SER A 69 20.73 -29.91 18.44
CA SER A 69 19.61 -30.85 18.40
C SER A 69 18.98 -31.09 19.79
N HIS A 70 19.16 -30.18 20.75
CA HIS A 70 18.71 -30.35 22.14
C HIS A 70 17.48 -29.51 22.52
N VAL A 71 16.93 -28.68 21.62
CA VAL A 71 15.72 -27.88 21.92
C VAL A 71 14.47 -28.77 22.10
N PHE A 72 14.40 -29.91 21.41
CA PHE A 72 13.29 -30.84 21.55
C PHE A 72 13.46 -31.80 22.73
N LEU A 73 14.68 -32.03 23.21
CA LEU A 73 14.95 -32.93 24.34
C LEU A 73 14.45 -32.34 25.66
N SER A 74 14.54 -31.02 25.87
CA SER A 74 13.97 -30.37 27.04
C SER A 74 12.43 -30.38 27.01
N LEU A 75 11.83 -30.25 25.82
CA LEU A 75 10.38 -30.37 25.61
C LEU A 75 9.88 -31.80 25.85
N GLU A 76 10.64 -32.80 25.42
CA GLU A 76 10.32 -34.22 25.58
C GLU A 76 10.47 -34.65 27.05
N LEU A 77 11.51 -34.18 27.75
CA LEU A 77 11.71 -34.40 29.19
C LEU A 77 10.55 -33.81 30.02
N HIS A 78 10.11 -32.60 29.71
CA HIS A 78 8.95 -31.99 30.38
C HIS A 78 7.62 -32.66 30.04
N ALA A 79 7.50 -33.27 28.85
CA ALA A 79 6.33 -34.06 28.49
C ALA A 79 6.27 -35.39 29.25
N GLU A 80 7.42 -36.05 29.43
CA GLU A 80 7.54 -37.27 30.24
C GLU A 80 7.28 -36.99 31.73
N GLU A 81 7.79 -35.88 32.26
CA GLU A 81 7.56 -35.49 33.66
C GLU A 81 6.08 -35.23 33.95
N ARG A 82 5.36 -34.57 33.02
CA ARG A 82 3.89 -34.40 33.13
C ARG A 82 3.15 -35.73 33.04
N ARG A 83 3.60 -36.65 32.19
CA ARG A 83 3.02 -37.99 32.06
C ARG A 83 3.23 -38.81 33.34
N GLN A 84 4.39 -38.68 33.99
CA GLN A 84 4.67 -39.30 35.29
C GLN A 84 3.82 -38.70 36.42
N ARG A 85 3.65 -37.38 36.48
CA ARG A 85 2.74 -36.75 37.47
C ARG A 85 1.29 -37.16 37.27
N ALA A 86 0.82 -37.28 36.03
CA ALA A 86 -0.53 -37.76 35.74
C ALA A 86 -0.73 -39.23 36.19
N LEU A 87 0.28 -40.08 35.97
CA LEU A 87 0.24 -41.48 36.42
C LEU A 87 0.32 -41.60 37.95
N GLN A 88 1.12 -40.74 38.62
CA GLN A 88 1.17 -40.69 40.09
C GLN A 88 -0.14 -40.16 40.70
N ALA A 89 -0.79 -39.18 40.08
CA ALA A 89 -2.09 -38.69 40.50
C ALA A 89 -3.20 -39.75 40.35
N LEU A 90 -3.13 -40.56 39.29
CA LEU A 90 -4.03 -41.70 39.09
C LEU A 90 -3.75 -42.84 40.09
N ALA A 91 -2.48 -43.08 40.44
CA ALA A 91 -2.10 -44.09 41.43
C ALA A 91 -2.46 -43.67 42.87
N ALA A 92 -2.43 -42.38 43.18
CA ALA A 92 -2.80 -41.84 44.49
C ALA A 92 -4.33 -41.85 44.75
N ALA A 93 -5.15 -42.10 43.73
CA ALA A 93 -6.61 -42.09 43.83
C ALA A 93 -7.26 -43.49 43.95
N GLY A 94 -6.49 -44.55 44.25
CA GLY A 94 -6.97 -45.94 44.11
C GLY A 94 -8.03 -46.40 45.11
N SER A 95 -9.21 -46.82 44.63
CA SER A 95 -9.70 -48.23 44.66
C SER A 95 -11.20 -48.39 44.29
N ALA A 96 -11.48 -48.93 43.09
CA ALA A 96 -12.61 -49.82 42.79
C ALA A 96 -12.34 -50.56 41.45
N ASP A 97 -12.64 -51.86 41.42
CA ASP A 97 -12.08 -52.93 40.57
C ASP A 97 -12.61 -53.05 39.09
N PRO A 98 -12.06 -53.97 38.25
CA PRO A 98 -11.83 -53.76 36.81
C PRO A 98 -12.68 -54.63 35.87
N VAL A 99 -12.94 -54.18 34.62
CA VAL A 99 -13.28 -55.10 33.49
C VAL A 99 -12.83 -54.58 32.10
N ALA A 100 -12.21 -55.49 31.34
CA ALA A 100 -12.04 -55.62 29.88
C ALA A 100 -11.04 -54.71 29.11
N LYS A 101 -9.82 -55.27 28.96
CA LYS A 101 -8.90 -55.02 27.83
C LYS A 101 -9.54 -55.42 26.50
N THR A 102 -9.46 -54.55 25.47
CA THR A 102 -9.45 -55.03 24.08
C THR A 102 -8.42 -54.28 23.22
N LYS A 103 -7.54 -55.10 22.66
CA LYS A 103 -6.50 -54.95 21.62
C LYS A 103 -6.36 -53.60 20.87
N ARG A 104 -5.11 -53.13 20.86
CA ARG A 104 -4.48 -52.42 19.73
C ARG A 104 -4.50 -53.32 18.50
N ASN A 105 -5.01 -52.80 17.38
CA ASN A 105 -4.58 -53.23 16.04
C ASN A 105 -3.97 -52.00 15.35
N SER A 106 -2.70 -52.13 14.97
CA SER A 106 -2.16 -51.44 13.80
C SER A 106 -2.91 -51.95 12.59
N ASP A 107 -3.24 -51.09 11.64
CA ASP A 107 -3.28 -51.45 10.23
C ASP A 107 -2.97 -50.18 9.43
N ASP A 108 -1.82 -50.22 8.75
CA ASP A 108 -1.54 -49.47 7.54
C ASP A 108 -2.65 -49.82 6.54
N ASP A 109 -3.27 -48.82 5.91
CA ASP A 109 -4.11 -49.09 4.74
C ASP A 109 -3.83 -48.06 3.65
N GLU A 110 -3.56 -48.65 2.50
CA GLU A 110 -3.03 -48.13 1.26
C GLU A 110 -4.04 -47.22 0.54
N ASP A 111 -3.48 -46.30 -0.24
CA ASP A 111 -4.19 -45.40 -1.14
C ASP A 111 -4.94 -46.18 -2.24
N GLU A 112 -6.27 -46.03 -2.31
CA GLU A 112 -7.03 -46.30 -3.55
C GLU A 112 -7.71 -45.03 -4.07
N ASP A 113 -7.24 -44.67 -5.26
CA ASP A 113 -7.64 -43.57 -6.13
C ASP A 113 -9.04 -43.85 -6.72
N GLY A 114 -9.89 -42.83 -6.80
CA GLY A 114 -11.26 -42.95 -7.32
C GLY A 114 -11.79 -41.60 -7.77
N GLY A 115 -11.47 -41.24 -9.02
CA GLY A 115 -12.01 -40.07 -9.70
C GLY A 115 -13.48 -40.26 -10.08
N ASP A 116 -14.28 -39.22 -9.86
CA ASP A 116 -15.65 -39.12 -10.38
C ASP A 116 -15.61 -38.38 -11.72
N GLY A 117 -16.11 -39.06 -12.75
CA GLY A 117 -16.42 -38.53 -14.06
C GLY A 117 -17.93 -38.31 -14.18
N ASP A 118 -18.26 -37.19 -14.81
CA ASP A 118 -19.56 -36.57 -14.94
C ASP A 118 -20.61 -37.41 -15.71
N GLU A 119 -21.87 -37.02 -15.50
CA GLU A 119 -23.10 -37.64 -15.96
C GLU A 119 -23.30 -37.57 -17.49
N ASN A 120 -23.84 -38.63 -18.11
CA ASN A 120 -24.84 -38.45 -19.18
C ASN A 120 -25.68 -39.71 -19.46
N GLU A 121 -26.91 -39.45 -19.88
CA GLU A 121 -28.03 -40.36 -20.13
C GLU A 121 -27.81 -41.43 -21.22
N VAL A 122 -28.56 -42.54 -21.08
CA VAL A 122 -29.58 -43.08 -22.03
C VAL A 122 -29.66 -44.62 -21.90
N SER A 123 -30.90 -45.06 -21.69
CA SER A 123 -31.48 -46.40 -21.56
C SER A 123 -31.16 -47.45 -22.64
N VAL A 124 -30.98 -48.73 -22.24
CA VAL A 124 -31.53 -49.95 -22.91
C VAL A 124 -31.65 -51.12 -21.89
N GLU A 125 -32.76 -51.86 -21.95
CA GLU A 125 -33.08 -53.09 -21.21
C GLU A 125 -32.17 -54.30 -21.56
N ASN A 126 -31.80 -55.13 -20.57
CA ASN A 126 -32.14 -56.56 -20.54
C ASN A 126 -31.55 -57.32 -19.34
N GLY A 127 -32.40 -58.10 -18.67
CA GLY A 127 -32.17 -59.50 -18.31
C GLY A 127 -31.20 -59.88 -17.18
N GLY A 128 -31.77 -60.43 -16.09
CA GLY A 128 -31.28 -61.72 -15.56
C GLY A 128 -30.51 -61.75 -14.23
N HIS A 129 -31.26 -62.09 -13.17
CA HIS A 129 -30.93 -63.00 -12.05
C HIS A 129 -29.72 -62.81 -11.11
N GLY A 130 -30.05 -62.67 -9.81
CA GLY A 130 -29.32 -63.18 -8.62
C GLY A 130 -28.02 -62.43 -8.26
N GLU A 131 -27.68 -62.06 -7.03
CA GLU A 131 -28.08 -62.46 -5.68
C GLU A 131 -27.82 -61.29 -4.70
N ALA A 132 -28.34 -61.42 -3.49
CA ALA A 132 -28.43 -60.40 -2.44
C ALA A 132 -27.16 -59.56 -2.17
N LYS A 133 -27.25 -58.26 -2.43
CA LYS A 133 -26.29 -57.26 -1.96
C LYS A 133 -26.51 -57.01 -0.47
N LYS A 134 -25.65 -57.56 0.39
CA LYS A 134 -25.51 -57.13 1.79
C LYS A 134 -25.27 -55.62 1.82
N VAL A 135 -26.19 -54.90 2.45
CA VAL A 135 -26.09 -53.46 2.71
C VAL A 135 -24.85 -53.21 3.57
N LYS A 136 -23.78 -52.66 2.97
CA LYS A 136 -22.66 -52.08 3.73
C LYS A 136 -23.22 -50.92 4.55
N PRO A 137 -23.02 -50.86 5.88
CA PRO A 137 -23.48 -49.75 6.69
C PRO A 137 -22.84 -48.46 6.17
N LYS A 138 -23.66 -47.44 5.89
CA LYS A 138 -23.17 -46.09 5.57
C LYS A 138 -22.28 -45.63 6.72
N LYS A 139 -20.98 -45.42 6.46
CA LYS A 139 -20.07 -44.71 7.38
C LYS A 139 -20.78 -43.42 7.82
N PRO A 140 -20.87 -43.13 9.14
CA PRO A 140 -21.53 -41.92 9.60
C PRO A 140 -20.84 -40.72 8.93
N LYS A 141 -21.62 -39.89 8.23
CA LYS A 141 -21.13 -38.63 7.67
C LYS A 141 -20.49 -37.86 8.83
N LYS A 142 -19.19 -37.56 8.73
CA LYS A 142 -18.51 -36.68 9.70
C LYS A 142 -19.39 -35.44 9.89
N PRO A 143 -19.65 -35.00 11.12
CA PRO A 143 -20.48 -33.82 11.36
C PRO A 143 -19.94 -32.64 10.55
N LYS A 144 -20.79 -31.98 9.77
CA LYS A 144 -20.44 -30.76 9.04
C LYS A 144 -20.38 -29.61 10.05
N VAL A 145 -19.33 -29.54 10.85
CA VAL A 145 -19.15 -28.45 11.81
C VAL A 145 -18.82 -27.17 11.04
N THR A 146 -19.66 -26.15 11.16
CA THR A 146 -19.43 -24.85 10.53
C THR A 146 -18.41 -24.01 11.31
N VAL A 147 -17.85 -22.96 10.69
CA VAL A 147 -16.96 -22.01 11.39
C VAL A 147 -17.67 -21.37 12.59
N ALA A 148 -18.95 -21.00 12.43
CA ALA A 148 -19.75 -20.40 13.50
C ALA A 148 -19.97 -21.36 14.67
N GLU A 149 -20.30 -22.63 14.39
CA GLU A 149 -20.51 -23.66 15.42
C GLU A 149 -19.24 -23.98 16.20
N ALA A 150 -18.08 -23.98 15.54
CA ALA A 150 -16.80 -24.16 16.20
C ALA A 150 -16.42 -22.93 17.03
N ALA A 151 -16.61 -21.73 16.50
CA ALA A 151 -16.32 -20.48 17.19
C ALA A 151 -17.19 -20.28 18.44
N ALA A 152 -18.47 -20.66 18.39
CA ALA A 152 -19.39 -20.58 19.51
C ALA A 152 -19.00 -21.46 20.72
N LYS A 153 -18.13 -22.46 20.52
CA LYS A 153 -17.62 -23.34 21.59
C LYS A 153 -16.37 -22.81 22.27
N ILE A 154 -15.79 -21.72 21.78
CA ILE A 154 -14.61 -21.12 22.40
C ILE A 154 -15.06 -20.39 23.66
N ASP A 155 -14.54 -20.85 24.80
CA ASP A 155 -14.80 -20.21 26.09
C ASP A 155 -13.76 -19.13 26.38
N ALA A 156 -14.22 -17.94 26.76
CA ALA A 156 -13.34 -16.80 27.02
C ALA A 156 -12.52 -16.97 28.30
N ALA A 157 -13.02 -17.70 29.31
CA ALA A 157 -12.29 -17.95 30.55
C ALA A 157 -11.17 -18.98 30.33
N ASP A 158 -11.45 -20.05 29.61
CA ASP A 158 -10.45 -21.03 29.14
C ASP A 158 -9.35 -20.36 28.31
N LEU A 159 -9.73 -19.54 27.33
CA LEU A 159 -8.76 -18.76 26.54
C LEU A 159 -7.91 -17.87 27.44
N ARG A 160 -8.52 -17.14 28.38
CA ARG A 160 -7.77 -16.27 29.30
C ARG A 160 -6.77 -17.07 30.14
N ALA A 161 -7.18 -18.21 30.68
CA ALA A 161 -6.29 -19.08 31.46
C ALA A 161 -5.13 -19.59 30.61
N PHE A 162 -5.40 -20.02 29.37
CA PHE A 162 -4.37 -20.43 28.41
C PHE A 162 -3.38 -19.30 28.09
N LEU A 163 -3.89 -18.08 27.86
CA LEU A 163 -3.05 -16.91 27.57
C LEU A 163 -2.11 -16.55 28.74
N VAL A 164 -2.60 -16.65 29.98
CA VAL A 164 -1.77 -16.47 31.18
C VAL A 164 -0.68 -17.54 31.26
N ASP A 165 -1.03 -18.80 31.05
CA ASP A 165 -0.10 -19.94 31.09
C ASP A 165 1.01 -19.82 30.05
N ILE A 166 0.68 -19.52 28.78
CA ILE A 166 1.71 -19.36 27.74
C ILE A 166 2.57 -18.12 27.95
N THR A 167 2.02 -17.06 28.54
CA THR A 167 2.79 -15.85 28.84
C THR A 167 3.84 -16.14 29.91
N ALA A 168 3.47 -16.91 30.94
CA ALA A 168 4.41 -17.33 31.99
C ALA A 168 5.42 -18.37 31.47
N SER A 169 4.96 -19.36 30.70
CA SER A 169 5.79 -20.47 30.21
C SER A 169 6.84 -20.03 29.18
N TYR A 170 6.59 -18.95 28.46
CA TYR A 170 7.43 -18.48 27.35
C TYR A 170 7.78 -16.98 27.50
N GLU A 171 8.02 -16.50 28.72
CA GLU A 171 8.11 -15.06 29.06
C GLU A 171 8.95 -14.22 28.07
N LEU A 172 10.12 -14.73 27.66
CA LEU A 172 11.05 -14.05 26.74
C LEU A 172 10.84 -14.38 25.25
N GLN A 173 9.96 -15.32 24.91
CA GLN A 173 9.80 -15.88 23.57
C GLN A 173 8.42 -15.53 22.99
N GLN A 174 8.23 -14.24 22.65
CA GLN A 174 6.95 -13.73 22.14
C GLN A 174 6.53 -14.35 20.80
N ASP A 175 7.49 -14.77 19.98
CA ASP A 175 7.29 -15.55 18.78
C ASP A 175 6.59 -16.89 19.08
N ILE A 176 7.09 -17.63 20.07
CA ILE A 176 6.49 -18.89 20.51
C ILE A 176 5.11 -18.64 21.12
N GLN A 177 4.94 -17.61 21.93
CA GLN A 177 3.63 -17.24 22.48
C GLN A 177 2.60 -16.99 21.38
N LEU A 178 2.96 -16.25 20.33
CA LEU A 178 2.06 -15.95 19.20
C LEU A 178 1.75 -17.19 18.36
N MET A 179 2.72 -18.10 18.17
CA MET A 179 2.45 -19.41 17.56
C MET A 179 1.48 -20.25 18.40
N ARG A 180 1.67 -20.28 19.74
CA ARG A 180 0.78 -20.99 20.67
C ARG A 180 -0.62 -20.39 20.71
N PHE A 181 -0.72 -19.07 20.57
CA PHE A 181 -2.00 -18.38 20.39
C PHE A 181 -2.72 -18.86 19.13
N ALA A 182 -2.03 -18.95 17.99
CA ALA A 182 -2.61 -19.51 16.77
C ALA A 182 -2.98 -21.01 16.93
N ASP A 183 -2.16 -21.80 17.64
CA ASP A 183 -2.43 -23.21 17.95
C ASP A 183 -3.69 -23.41 18.79
N TYR A 184 -4.01 -22.48 19.70
CA TYR A 184 -5.25 -22.52 20.48
C TYR A 184 -6.46 -22.48 19.55
N TYR A 185 -6.50 -21.49 18.66
CA TYR A 185 -7.55 -21.40 17.64
C TYR A 185 -7.49 -22.58 16.66
N GLY A 186 -6.30 -23.09 16.34
CA GLY A 186 -6.13 -24.28 15.51
C GLY A 186 -6.82 -25.50 16.10
N ARG A 187 -6.73 -25.69 17.42
CA ARG A 187 -7.44 -26.74 18.16
C ARG A 187 -8.94 -26.49 18.20
N ALA A 188 -9.37 -25.25 18.45
CA ALA A 188 -10.79 -24.89 18.45
C ALA A 188 -11.47 -25.15 17.10
N PHE A 189 -10.78 -24.87 16.00
CA PHE A 189 -11.30 -25.04 14.64
C PHE A 189 -10.97 -26.39 13.99
N ALA A 190 -10.32 -27.32 14.70
CA ALA A 190 -9.86 -28.60 14.12
C ALA A 190 -10.98 -29.48 13.53
N SER A 191 -12.22 -29.28 13.97
CA SER A 191 -13.40 -29.98 13.48
C SER A 191 -14.02 -29.38 12.21
N VAL A 192 -13.61 -28.16 11.83
CA VAL A 192 -14.09 -27.48 10.63
C VAL A 192 -13.39 -28.05 9.40
N GLY A 193 -14.16 -28.70 8.52
CA GLY A 193 -13.63 -29.18 7.25
C GLY A 193 -13.40 -28.04 6.24
N ALA A 194 -12.45 -28.19 5.32
CA ALA A 194 -12.13 -27.18 4.29
C ALA A 194 -13.36 -26.71 3.48
N ALA A 195 -14.34 -27.60 3.23
CA ALA A 195 -15.58 -27.25 2.56
C ALA A 195 -16.46 -26.24 3.32
N GLN A 196 -16.29 -26.12 4.64
CA GLN A 196 -17.00 -25.17 5.51
C GLN A 196 -16.29 -23.81 5.59
N PHE A 197 -15.07 -23.71 5.07
CA PHE A 197 -14.34 -22.45 4.93
C PHE A 197 -13.57 -22.41 3.59
N PRO A 198 -14.27 -22.32 2.45
CA PRO A 198 -13.65 -22.30 1.13
C PRO A 198 -13.03 -20.93 0.83
N TRP A 199 -12.02 -20.53 1.60
CA TRP A 199 -11.48 -19.18 1.61
C TRP A 199 -11.04 -18.68 0.23
N LEU A 200 -10.48 -19.55 -0.61
CA LEU A 200 -10.13 -19.23 -2.00
C LEU A 200 -11.34 -18.75 -2.82
N LYS A 201 -12.47 -19.44 -2.67
CA LYS A 201 -13.74 -19.08 -3.34
C LYS A 201 -14.28 -17.78 -2.75
N ILE A 202 -14.26 -17.66 -1.42
CA ILE A 202 -14.72 -16.44 -0.72
C ILE A 202 -13.90 -15.24 -1.22
N PHE A 203 -12.58 -15.32 -1.29
CA PHE A 203 -11.69 -14.23 -1.71
C PHE A 203 -11.80 -13.89 -3.19
N LYS A 204 -12.21 -14.85 -4.05
CA LYS A 204 -12.44 -14.62 -5.47
C LYS A 204 -13.82 -14.00 -5.77
N GLU A 205 -14.85 -14.39 -5.03
CA GLU A 205 -16.24 -14.07 -5.35
C GLU A 205 -16.86 -12.98 -4.46
N SER A 206 -16.27 -12.71 -3.29
CA SER A 206 -16.83 -11.75 -2.32
C SER A 206 -16.24 -10.37 -2.48
N SER A 207 -17.09 -9.35 -2.30
CA SER A 207 -16.63 -7.96 -2.17
C SER A 207 -15.69 -7.78 -0.98
N VAL A 208 -14.78 -6.80 -1.05
CA VAL A 208 -13.88 -6.42 0.08
C VAL A 208 -14.66 -6.14 1.36
N ALA A 209 -15.87 -5.57 1.24
CA ALA A 209 -16.71 -5.28 2.40
C ALA A 209 -17.11 -6.53 3.19
N LYS A 210 -17.53 -7.59 2.49
CA LYS A 210 -17.86 -8.89 3.09
C LYS A 210 -16.60 -9.60 3.62
N LEU A 211 -15.50 -9.52 2.88
CA LEU A 211 -14.22 -10.13 3.26
C LEU A 211 -13.64 -9.53 4.54
N ALA A 212 -13.86 -8.25 4.78
CA ALA A 212 -13.37 -7.58 5.97
C ALA A 212 -13.94 -8.19 7.26
N ASP A 213 -15.17 -8.70 7.25
CA ASP A 213 -15.79 -9.26 8.45
C ASP A 213 -15.49 -10.74 8.66
N ILE A 214 -15.05 -11.46 7.62
CA ILE A 214 -14.70 -12.88 7.70
C ILE A 214 -13.22 -13.05 8.09
N PRO A 215 -12.89 -13.96 9.04
CA PRO A 215 -13.78 -14.83 9.82
C PRO A 215 -14.18 -14.26 11.20
N ILE A 216 -13.79 -13.02 11.55
CA ILE A 216 -14.00 -12.44 12.89
C ILE A 216 -15.49 -12.35 13.26
N CYS A 217 -16.38 -12.19 12.30
CA CYS A 217 -17.83 -12.13 12.53
C CYS A 217 -18.42 -13.35 13.25
N HIS A 218 -17.69 -14.47 13.29
CA HIS A 218 -18.09 -15.67 14.02
C HIS A 218 -17.55 -15.76 15.45
N ILE A 219 -16.58 -14.92 15.82
CA ILE A 219 -15.97 -14.92 17.15
C ILE A 219 -16.83 -14.10 18.10
N SER A 220 -17.12 -14.63 19.29
CA SER A 220 -17.86 -13.88 20.32
C SER A 220 -17.07 -12.66 20.79
N GLU A 221 -17.78 -11.62 21.22
CA GLU A 221 -17.16 -10.37 21.67
C GLU A 221 -16.20 -10.59 22.84
N ASP A 222 -16.55 -11.47 23.79
CA ASP A 222 -15.70 -11.78 24.95
C ASP A 222 -14.39 -12.47 24.56
N VAL A 223 -14.44 -13.42 23.63
CA VAL A 223 -13.26 -14.11 23.10
C VAL A 223 -12.39 -13.15 22.30
N TYR A 224 -13.02 -12.32 21.46
CA TYR A 224 -12.32 -11.30 20.68
C TYR A 224 -11.61 -10.31 21.61
N LYS A 225 -12.32 -9.74 22.59
CA LYS A 225 -11.77 -8.80 23.57
C LYS A 225 -10.61 -9.39 24.35
N THR A 226 -10.78 -10.61 24.88
CA THR A 226 -9.73 -11.33 25.62
C THR A 226 -8.47 -11.51 24.77
N SER A 227 -8.64 -11.82 23.48
CA SER A 227 -7.52 -11.99 22.55
C SER A 227 -6.81 -10.67 22.26
N VAL A 228 -7.56 -9.62 21.89
CA VAL A 228 -6.96 -8.35 21.48
C VAL A 228 -6.33 -7.60 22.65
N ASP A 229 -6.87 -7.74 23.86
CA ASP A 229 -6.27 -7.19 25.07
C ASP A 229 -4.90 -7.81 25.33
N TRP A 230 -4.77 -9.13 25.18
CA TRP A 230 -3.49 -9.82 25.30
C TRP A 230 -2.51 -9.48 24.17
N LEU A 231 -2.97 -9.48 22.92
CA LEU A 231 -2.15 -9.09 21.75
C LEU A 231 -1.60 -7.67 21.88
N SER A 232 -2.33 -6.77 22.53
CA SER A 232 -1.92 -5.37 22.71
C SER A 232 -0.63 -5.21 23.53
N GLN A 233 -0.29 -6.22 24.32
CA GLN A 233 0.89 -6.27 25.19
C GLN A 233 2.13 -6.85 24.49
N ARG A 234 1.99 -7.38 23.26
CA ARG A 234 3.11 -7.93 22.49
C ARG A 234 3.86 -6.80 21.77
N SER A 235 5.15 -7.02 21.50
CA SER A 235 5.98 -6.05 20.79
C SER A 235 5.58 -5.95 19.31
N GLY A 236 5.77 -4.77 18.71
CA GLY A 236 5.50 -4.57 17.29
C GLY A 236 6.36 -5.47 16.39
N GLU A 237 7.59 -5.76 16.80
CA GLU A 237 8.51 -6.67 16.10
C GLU A 237 7.98 -8.11 16.08
N ALA A 238 7.57 -8.65 17.23
CA ALA A 238 7.03 -10.00 17.33
C ALA A 238 5.73 -10.14 16.53
N LEU A 239 4.85 -9.13 16.61
CA LEU A 239 3.63 -9.08 15.82
C LEU A 239 3.89 -8.96 14.32
N GLY A 240 4.89 -8.18 13.90
CA GLY A 240 5.32 -8.09 12.51
C GLY A 240 5.85 -9.42 11.96
N ALA A 241 6.69 -10.12 12.74
CA ALA A 241 7.16 -11.47 12.40
C ALA A 241 6.00 -12.46 12.30
N PHE A 242 5.04 -12.40 13.22
CA PHE A 242 3.84 -13.23 13.20
C PHE A 242 2.94 -12.96 11.97
N VAL A 243 2.82 -11.70 11.54
CA VAL A 243 2.11 -11.34 10.31
C VAL A 243 2.76 -12.03 9.10
N LEU A 244 4.08 -11.91 8.94
CA LEU A 244 4.80 -12.54 7.82
C LEU A 244 4.68 -14.07 7.85
N TRP A 245 4.81 -14.68 9.04
CA TRP A 245 4.61 -16.11 9.23
C TRP A 245 3.20 -16.57 8.84
N SER A 246 2.18 -15.81 9.24
CA SER A 246 0.78 -16.09 8.90
C SER A 246 0.52 -15.99 7.40
N VAL A 247 1.08 -14.95 6.75
CA VAL A 247 0.97 -14.77 5.30
C VAL A 247 1.68 -15.90 4.55
N ASP A 248 2.85 -16.32 5.01
CA ASP A 248 3.58 -17.44 4.41
C ASP A 248 2.78 -18.74 4.46
N ILE A 249 2.06 -19.01 5.56
CA ILE A 249 1.17 -20.16 5.66
C ILE A 249 0.02 -20.05 4.65
N ILE A 250 -0.64 -18.88 4.56
CA ILE A 250 -1.77 -18.66 3.65
C ILE A 250 -1.33 -18.82 2.19
N LEU A 251 -0.17 -18.26 1.81
CA LEU A 251 0.34 -18.34 0.45
C LEU A 251 0.84 -19.75 0.09
N THR A 252 1.46 -20.46 1.04
CA THR A 252 1.87 -21.87 0.82
C THR A 252 0.65 -22.75 0.56
N ASP A 253 -0.42 -22.54 1.33
CA ASP A 253 -1.70 -23.22 1.12
C ASP A 253 -2.29 -22.92 -0.25
N PHE A 254 -2.29 -21.64 -0.65
CA PHE A 254 -2.73 -21.21 -1.97
C PHE A 254 -1.98 -21.93 -3.10
N THR A 255 -0.64 -21.99 -3.02
CA THR A 255 0.19 -22.70 -4.01
C THR A 255 -0.10 -24.19 -4.02
N SER A 256 -0.37 -24.81 -2.86
CA SER A 256 -0.71 -26.24 -2.79
C SER A 256 -2.02 -26.56 -3.53
N HIS A 257 -3.01 -25.65 -3.46
CA HIS A 257 -4.28 -25.77 -4.16
C HIS A 257 -4.16 -25.56 -5.68
N LEU A 258 -3.24 -24.72 -6.14
CA LEU A 258 -2.94 -24.55 -7.57
C LEU A 258 -2.10 -25.69 -8.15
N GLY A 259 -1.12 -26.19 -7.38
CA GLY A 259 -0.23 -27.28 -7.79
C GLY A 259 -0.93 -28.64 -7.88
N ALA A 260 -2.02 -28.85 -7.13
CA ALA A 260 -2.85 -30.05 -7.24
C ALA A 260 -3.62 -30.15 -8.58
N ALA A 261 -3.75 -29.05 -9.33
CA ALA A 261 -4.35 -29.06 -10.67
C ALA A 261 -3.34 -29.39 -11.79
N SER A 262 -2.04 -29.40 -11.50
CA SER A 262 -0.97 -29.76 -12.46
C SER A 262 -0.32 -31.09 -12.06
N LYS A 263 -0.57 -32.13 -12.86
CA LYS A 263 -0.09 -33.50 -12.67
C LYS A 263 1.39 -33.60 -12.23
N GLY A 264 1.59 -34.31 -11.12
CA GLY A 264 2.68 -35.27 -10.92
C GLY A 264 4.07 -34.71 -10.63
N SER A 265 4.41 -34.53 -9.35
CA SER A 265 5.80 -34.55 -8.86
C SER A 265 5.83 -34.87 -7.36
N LYS A 266 6.47 -35.99 -7.00
CA LYS A 266 6.59 -36.50 -5.64
C LYS A 266 7.59 -35.68 -4.81
N LYS A 267 7.22 -35.48 -3.53
CA LYS A 267 8.03 -35.13 -2.34
C LYS A 267 8.55 -33.69 -2.21
N VAL A 268 7.85 -32.88 -1.40
CA VAL A 268 8.43 -31.92 -0.43
C VAL A 268 7.48 -31.79 0.77
N VAL A 269 8.04 -31.88 1.97
CA VAL A 269 7.60 -31.47 3.34
C VAL A 269 6.09 -31.33 3.59
N GLN A 270 5.58 -32.10 4.58
CA GLN A 270 4.25 -31.99 5.20
C GLN A 270 3.73 -30.54 5.20
N PRO A 271 2.71 -30.21 4.38
CA PRO A 271 2.00 -28.95 4.53
C PRO A 271 1.31 -28.98 5.89
N VAL A 272 1.32 -27.85 6.61
CA VAL A 272 0.42 -27.63 7.75
C VAL A 272 -0.95 -28.11 7.32
N SER A 273 -1.48 -29.15 7.98
CA SER A 273 -2.70 -29.80 7.52
C SER A 273 -3.77 -28.73 7.31
N SER A 274 -4.53 -28.82 6.22
CA SER A 274 -5.63 -27.93 5.81
C SER A 274 -6.76 -27.74 6.86
N LYS A 275 -6.57 -28.24 8.09
CA LYS A 275 -7.48 -28.17 9.24
C LYS A 275 -7.37 -26.89 10.08
N SER A 276 -6.35 -26.03 9.91
CA SER A 276 -6.20 -24.81 10.75
C SER A 276 -6.12 -23.48 9.99
N GLN A 277 -6.50 -23.42 8.71
CA GLN A 277 -6.51 -22.16 7.94
C GLN A 277 -7.41 -21.09 8.57
N VAL A 278 -8.60 -21.48 9.05
CA VAL A 278 -9.53 -20.59 9.77
C VAL A 278 -8.82 -19.91 10.95
N ALA A 279 -8.04 -20.66 11.71
CA ALA A 279 -7.32 -20.16 12.87
C ALA A 279 -6.28 -19.10 12.50
N VAL A 280 -5.53 -19.32 11.40
CA VAL A 280 -4.55 -18.35 10.90
C VAL A 280 -5.25 -17.06 10.47
N PHE A 281 -6.36 -17.14 9.72
CA PHE A 281 -7.13 -15.96 9.34
C PHE A 281 -7.73 -15.23 10.55
N VAL A 282 -8.27 -15.94 11.55
CA VAL A 282 -8.80 -15.35 12.78
C VAL A 282 -7.69 -14.62 13.54
N ALA A 283 -6.58 -15.30 13.83
CA ALA A 283 -5.47 -14.75 14.60
C ALA A 283 -4.83 -13.55 13.89
N LEU A 284 -4.56 -13.67 12.59
CA LEU A 284 -4.00 -12.58 11.79
C LEU A 284 -4.94 -11.38 11.75
N ALA A 285 -6.25 -11.59 11.55
CA ALA A 285 -7.21 -10.49 11.53
C ALA A 285 -7.29 -9.76 12.88
N MET A 286 -7.24 -10.49 14.00
CA MET A 286 -7.20 -9.88 15.34
C MET A 286 -5.94 -9.03 15.55
N VAL A 287 -4.77 -9.51 15.11
CA VAL A 287 -3.51 -8.75 15.15
C VAL A 287 -3.63 -7.47 14.33
N LEU A 288 -4.10 -7.57 13.09
CA LEU A 288 -4.20 -6.43 12.16
C LEU A 288 -5.23 -5.39 12.62
N ARG A 289 -6.35 -5.80 13.22
CA ARG A 289 -7.34 -4.89 13.78
C ARG A 289 -6.85 -4.21 15.07
N ARG A 290 -6.05 -4.91 15.88
CA ARG A 290 -5.60 -4.39 17.18
C ARG A 290 -4.35 -3.53 17.10
N LYS A 291 -3.40 -3.91 16.27
CA LYS A 291 -2.10 -3.25 16.07
C LYS A 291 -1.84 -3.06 14.58
N PRO A 292 -2.66 -2.26 13.87
CA PRO A 292 -2.53 -2.09 12.42
C PRO A 292 -1.15 -1.56 12.01
N ASP A 293 -0.51 -0.76 12.87
CA ASP A 293 0.82 -0.16 12.67
C ASP A 293 1.92 -1.18 12.35
N VAL A 294 1.76 -2.45 12.76
CA VAL A 294 2.71 -3.51 12.40
C VAL A 294 2.79 -3.72 10.89
N LEU A 295 1.71 -3.48 10.14
CA LEU A 295 1.75 -3.55 8.67
C LEU A 295 2.73 -2.57 8.05
N VAL A 296 2.88 -1.38 8.67
CA VAL A 296 3.83 -0.36 8.20
C VAL A 296 5.27 -0.89 8.27
N SER A 297 5.60 -1.67 9.30
CA SER A 297 6.94 -2.25 9.48
C SER A 297 7.27 -3.36 8.48
N VAL A 298 6.27 -4.08 7.96
CA VAL A 298 6.48 -5.22 7.04
C VAL A 298 6.39 -4.82 5.55
N ILE A 299 6.13 -3.55 5.22
CA ILE A 299 6.08 -3.07 3.84
C ILE A 299 7.34 -3.42 3.03
N PRO A 300 8.57 -3.23 3.53
CA PRO A 300 9.78 -3.57 2.77
C PRO A 300 9.77 -5.03 2.32
N GLN A 301 9.43 -5.95 3.21
CA GLN A 301 9.36 -7.38 2.92
C GLN A 301 8.28 -7.67 1.87
N LEU A 302 7.09 -7.07 1.98
CA LEU A 302 6.01 -7.23 1.00
C LEU A 302 6.40 -6.71 -0.40
N LYS A 303 7.25 -5.67 -0.46
CA LYS A 303 7.68 -5.01 -1.71
C LYS A 303 8.95 -5.56 -2.34
N GLU A 304 9.82 -6.17 -1.56
CA GLU A 304 11.13 -6.64 -2.04
C GLU A 304 11.11 -8.13 -2.31
N ASN A 305 10.26 -8.90 -1.63
CA ASN A 305 10.18 -10.33 -1.82
C ASN A 305 9.13 -10.71 -2.88
N PRO A 306 9.53 -11.34 -4.00
CA PRO A 306 8.61 -11.77 -5.05
C PRO A 306 7.50 -12.71 -4.56
N LYS A 307 7.71 -13.45 -3.44
CA LYS A 307 6.68 -14.35 -2.90
C LYS A 307 5.40 -13.64 -2.48
N TYR A 308 5.50 -12.37 -2.09
CA TYR A 308 4.35 -11.56 -1.69
C TYR A 308 3.80 -10.74 -2.86
N GLN A 309 4.43 -10.82 -4.03
CA GLN A 309 4.06 -10.05 -5.22
C GLN A 309 3.35 -10.95 -6.21
N GLY A 310 2.37 -10.38 -6.92
CA GLY A 310 1.67 -11.08 -7.98
C GLY A 310 0.16 -10.94 -7.88
N GLN A 311 -0.53 -11.50 -8.87
CA GLN A 311 -2.00 -11.49 -8.91
C GLN A 311 -2.60 -12.39 -7.80
N ASP A 312 -1.89 -13.46 -7.45
CA ASP A 312 -2.36 -14.46 -6.50
C ASP A 312 -2.30 -13.99 -5.04
N SER A 313 -1.32 -13.15 -4.69
CA SER A 313 -1.19 -12.57 -3.35
C SER A 313 -2.07 -11.32 -3.15
N LEU A 314 -2.60 -10.76 -4.23
CA LEU A 314 -3.36 -9.51 -4.20
C LEU A 314 -4.65 -9.61 -3.36
N PRO A 315 -5.48 -10.68 -3.47
CA PRO A 315 -6.65 -10.86 -2.60
C PRO A 315 -6.30 -10.89 -1.11
N VAL A 316 -5.22 -11.57 -0.74
CA VAL A 316 -4.73 -11.64 0.65
C VAL A 316 -4.28 -10.26 1.12
N THR A 317 -3.55 -9.54 0.27
CA THR A 317 -3.08 -8.18 0.56
C THR A 317 -4.23 -7.19 0.76
N ALA A 318 -5.23 -7.21 -0.14
CA ALA A 318 -6.42 -6.38 -0.01
C ALA A 318 -7.21 -6.71 1.27
N TRP A 319 -7.35 -8.00 1.60
CA TRP A 319 -7.97 -8.43 2.85
C TRP A 319 -7.20 -7.94 4.07
N MET A 320 -5.87 -8.07 4.12
CA MET A 320 -5.06 -7.56 5.23
C MET A 320 -5.24 -6.05 5.43
N ILE A 321 -5.24 -5.29 4.33
CA ILE A 321 -5.49 -3.84 4.37
C ILE A 321 -6.90 -3.55 4.88
N SER A 322 -7.89 -4.36 4.50
CA SER A 322 -9.26 -4.22 5.01
C SER A 322 -9.35 -4.48 6.52
N GLN A 323 -8.57 -5.44 7.06
CA GLN A 323 -8.50 -5.69 8.51
C GLN A 323 -7.82 -4.52 9.22
N ALA A 324 -6.70 -4.03 8.71
CA ALA A 324 -6.01 -2.89 9.31
C ALA A 324 -6.87 -1.61 9.30
N SER A 325 -7.65 -1.40 8.24
CA SER A 325 -8.56 -0.25 8.11
C SER A 325 -9.66 -0.25 9.17
N GLN A 326 -10.07 -1.41 9.70
CA GLN A 326 -11.03 -1.51 10.80
C GLN A 326 -10.43 -1.04 12.13
N GLY A 327 -9.10 -1.20 12.31
CA GLY A 327 -8.38 -0.73 13.50
C GLY A 327 -7.95 0.74 13.38
N ASP A 328 -7.40 1.12 12.24
CA ASP A 328 -6.95 2.48 11.93
C ASP A 328 -7.04 2.76 10.41
N LEU A 329 -7.95 3.66 10.02
CA LEU A 329 -8.14 4.09 8.63
C LEU A 329 -6.87 4.71 8.04
N THR A 330 -6.08 5.38 8.86
CA THR A 330 -4.83 6.04 8.48
C THR A 330 -3.83 5.01 7.99
N VAL A 331 -3.66 3.91 8.72
CA VAL A 331 -2.81 2.78 8.30
C VAL A 331 -3.39 2.10 7.07
N GLY A 332 -4.71 1.89 7.03
CA GLY A 332 -5.41 1.34 5.85
C GLY A 332 -5.09 2.09 4.57
N LEU A 333 -5.28 3.42 4.57
CA LEU A 333 -4.97 4.26 3.40
C LEU A 333 -3.47 4.28 3.11
N TYR A 334 -2.63 4.36 4.13
CA TYR A 334 -1.18 4.35 3.97
C TYR A 334 -0.69 3.08 3.24
N MET A 335 -1.24 1.92 3.62
CA MET A 335 -0.96 0.64 2.97
C MET A 335 -1.51 0.59 1.54
N TRP A 336 -2.75 1.03 1.31
CA TRP A 336 -3.34 1.09 -0.02
C TRP A 336 -2.48 1.93 -0.98
N VAL A 337 -2.06 3.12 -0.55
CA VAL A 337 -1.23 4.04 -1.33
C VAL A 337 0.13 3.44 -1.68
N ARG A 338 0.75 2.71 -0.74
CA ARG A 338 2.13 2.22 -0.91
C ARG A 338 2.19 0.85 -1.57
N VAL A 339 1.19 0.00 -1.40
CA VAL A 339 1.21 -1.40 -1.84
C VAL A 339 0.27 -1.64 -3.02
N LEU A 340 -0.96 -1.11 -2.99
CA LEU A 340 -1.98 -1.41 -4.00
C LEU A 340 -1.97 -0.43 -5.17
N LEU A 341 -1.92 0.88 -4.91
CA LEU A 341 -1.93 1.92 -5.95
C LEU A 341 -0.83 1.73 -7.02
N PRO A 342 0.43 1.40 -6.69
CA PRO A 342 1.47 1.21 -7.70
C PRO A 342 1.17 0.08 -8.69
N LEU A 343 0.36 -0.91 -8.29
CA LEU A 343 0.01 -2.04 -9.16
C LEU A 343 -0.91 -1.62 -10.31
N LEU A 344 -1.63 -0.48 -10.19
CA LEU A 344 -2.52 0.03 -11.24
C LEU A 344 -1.77 0.50 -12.49
N GLY A 345 -0.50 0.90 -12.35
CA GLY A 345 0.36 1.30 -13.45
C GLY A 345 1.12 0.14 -14.13
N GLY A 346 1.00 -1.08 -13.59
CA GLY A 346 1.69 -2.25 -14.11
C GLY A 346 1.01 -2.86 -15.33
N LYS A 347 1.80 -3.37 -16.29
CA LYS A 347 1.31 -4.09 -17.48
C LYS A 347 0.45 -5.32 -17.15
N SER A 348 0.53 -5.84 -15.92
CA SER A 348 -0.14 -7.03 -15.43
C SER A 348 -1.44 -6.76 -14.66
N CYS A 349 -1.91 -5.51 -14.54
CA CYS A 349 -3.14 -5.20 -13.81
C CYS A 349 -4.39 -5.58 -14.63
N ASN A 350 -4.99 -6.74 -14.31
CA ASN A 350 -6.23 -7.20 -14.93
C ASN A 350 -7.48 -6.48 -14.35
N PRO A 351 -8.65 -6.56 -15.01
CA PRO A 351 -9.87 -5.90 -14.53
C PRO A 351 -10.27 -6.30 -13.10
N GLN A 352 -10.12 -7.58 -12.72
CA GLN A 352 -10.44 -8.05 -11.36
C GLN A 352 -9.53 -7.42 -10.30
N SER A 353 -8.24 -7.33 -10.58
CA SER A 353 -7.24 -6.71 -9.71
C SER A 353 -7.54 -5.23 -9.52
N ARG A 354 -7.83 -4.54 -10.62
CA ARG A 354 -8.23 -3.12 -10.58
C ARG A 354 -9.50 -2.92 -9.76
N ASP A 355 -10.50 -3.77 -9.95
CA ASP A 355 -11.75 -3.74 -9.19
C ASP A 355 -11.51 -3.93 -7.68
N LEU A 356 -10.68 -4.91 -7.30
CA LEU A 356 -10.35 -5.17 -5.91
C LEU A 356 -9.59 -4.01 -5.24
N ILE A 357 -8.64 -3.39 -5.97
CA ILE A 357 -7.91 -2.21 -5.51
C ILE A 357 -8.88 -1.04 -5.28
N LEU A 358 -9.83 -0.83 -6.19
CA LEU A 358 -10.88 0.20 -6.05
C LEU A 358 -11.80 -0.07 -4.86
N GLN A 359 -12.34 -1.28 -4.74
CA GLN A 359 -13.20 -1.67 -3.62
C GLN A 359 -12.51 -1.44 -2.26
N SER A 360 -11.19 -1.64 -2.20
CA SER A 360 -10.41 -1.43 -0.98
C SER A 360 -10.41 0.03 -0.53
N VAL A 361 -10.15 0.98 -1.45
CA VAL A 361 -10.16 2.42 -1.10
C VAL A 361 -11.57 2.97 -0.91
N GLU A 362 -12.54 2.52 -1.70
CA GLU A 362 -13.94 2.90 -1.51
C GLU A 362 -14.44 2.51 -0.13
N ARG A 363 -14.08 1.30 0.34
CA ARG A 363 -14.41 0.88 1.70
C ARG A 363 -13.79 1.82 2.72
N ILE A 364 -12.49 2.14 2.62
CA ILE A 364 -11.80 3.06 3.55
C ILE A 364 -12.51 4.42 3.60
N LEU A 365 -12.89 4.96 2.45
CA LEU A 365 -13.56 6.26 2.36
C LEU A 365 -15.04 6.22 2.79
N SER A 366 -15.67 5.04 2.78
CA SER A 366 -17.06 4.86 3.24
C SER A 366 -17.21 4.85 4.77
N PHE A 367 -16.12 4.78 5.53
CA PHE A 367 -16.21 4.79 6.99
C PHE A 367 -16.77 6.12 7.51
N PRO A 368 -17.59 6.09 8.58
CA PRO A 368 -18.04 7.30 9.24
C PRO A 368 -16.84 8.17 9.63
N LYS A 369 -16.90 9.46 9.29
CA LYS A 369 -15.84 10.46 9.59
C LYS A 369 -14.48 10.18 8.90
N ALA A 370 -14.42 9.29 7.90
CA ALA A 370 -13.18 8.95 7.18
C ALA A 370 -12.43 10.21 6.71
N TYR A 371 -13.12 11.16 6.09
CA TYR A 371 -12.54 12.43 5.66
C TYR A 371 -11.76 13.15 6.78
N SER A 372 -12.41 13.38 7.93
CA SER A 372 -11.81 14.10 9.05
C SER A 372 -10.64 13.36 9.70
N ILE A 373 -10.65 12.03 9.67
CA ILE A 373 -9.57 11.19 10.19
C ILE A 373 -8.37 11.24 9.23
N LEU A 374 -8.61 11.12 7.93
CA LEU A 374 -7.57 10.97 6.92
C LEU A 374 -6.88 12.29 6.57
N ILE A 375 -7.59 13.42 6.56
CA ILE A 375 -7.05 14.72 6.12
C ILE A 375 -5.82 15.17 6.93
N ASN A 376 -5.78 14.83 8.22
CA ASN A 376 -4.67 15.11 9.13
C ASN A 376 -4.01 13.85 9.70
N GLY A 377 -4.39 12.67 9.20
CA GLY A 377 -3.89 11.39 9.67
C GLY A 377 -2.44 11.15 9.24
N ALA A 378 -1.66 10.48 10.08
CA ALA A 378 -0.34 9.96 9.73
C ALA A 378 -0.13 8.56 10.31
N ALA A 379 0.19 7.59 9.45
CA ALA A 379 0.44 6.21 9.87
C ALA A 379 1.88 6.01 10.36
N LYS A 380 2.80 6.89 9.92
CA LYS A 380 4.21 6.89 10.31
C LYS A 380 4.67 8.31 10.52
N LYS A 381 5.37 8.56 11.62
CA LYS A 381 5.83 9.90 12.00
C LYS A 381 6.69 10.51 10.89
N GLY A 382 6.33 11.72 10.47
CA GLY A 382 7.03 12.46 9.42
C GLY A 382 6.68 12.04 7.98
N GLU A 383 5.86 11.01 7.79
CA GLU A 383 5.41 10.59 6.46
C GLU A 383 3.96 10.96 6.20
N ARG A 384 3.68 11.34 4.95
CA ARG A 384 2.32 11.59 4.48
C ARG A 384 1.63 10.33 4.03
N LEU A 385 0.31 10.30 4.20
CA LEU A 385 -0.55 9.25 3.66
C LEU A 385 -0.40 9.15 2.15
N VAL A 386 -0.64 10.26 1.44
CA VAL A 386 -0.46 10.35 -0.01
C VAL A 386 0.77 11.22 -0.32
N PRO A 387 1.96 10.62 -0.57
CA PRO A 387 3.14 11.35 -1.00
C PRO A 387 2.99 11.87 -2.46
N PRO A 388 3.80 12.85 -2.88
CA PRO A 388 3.71 13.45 -4.23
C PRO A 388 3.74 12.45 -5.39
N SER A 389 4.58 11.41 -5.31
CA SER A 389 4.65 10.36 -6.35
C SER A 389 3.37 9.53 -6.45
N ALA A 390 2.74 9.23 -5.31
CA ALA A 390 1.46 8.56 -5.30
C ALA A 390 0.33 9.46 -5.81
N PHE A 391 0.38 10.75 -5.47
CA PHE A 391 -0.59 11.73 -5.97
C PHE A 391 -0.51 11.87 -7.50
N GLU A 392 0.70 11.89 -8.07
CA GLU A 392 0.90 11.86 -9.52
C GLU A 392 0.28 10.60 -10.14
N ALA A 393 0.58 9.42 -9.60
CA ALA A 393 0.04 8.16 -10.10
C ALA A 393 -1.50 8.13 -10.03
N LEU A 394 -2.07 8.59 -8.92
CA LEU A 394 -3.51 8.70 -8.72
C LEU A 394 -4.14 9.64 -9.77
N MET A 395 -3.54 10.81 -10.00
CA MET A 395 -4.03 11.77 -10.99
C MET A 395 -4.03 11.16 -12.40
N ARG A 396 -2.96 10.46 -12.80
CA ARG A 396 -2.88 9.81 -14.12
C ARG A 396 -3.88 8.65 -14.29
N VAL A 397 -4.11 7.86 -13.25
CA VAL A 397 -5.10 6.77 -13.29
C VAL A 397 -6.54 7.30 -13.32
N THR A 398 -6.79 8.45 -12.68
CA THR A 398 -8.11 9.08 -12.64
C THR A 398 -8.48 9.71 -13.97
N PHE A 399 -7.52 10.35 -14.65
CA PHE A 399 -7.75 11.08 -15.91
C PHE A 399 -6.96 10.46 -17.08
N PRO A 400 -7.27 9.23 -17.51
CA PRO A 400 -6.64 8.63 -18.68
C PRO A 400 -7.16 9.27 -19.98
N ALA A 401 -6.48 9.00 -21.10
CA ALA A 401 -6.97 9.38 -22.42
C ALA A 401 -8.36 8.78 -22.69
N SER A 402 -9.19 9.44 -23.49
CA SER A 402 -10.58 9.01 -23.77
C SER A 402 -10.68 7.56 -24.27
N SER A 403 -9.69 7.10 -25.06
CA SER A 403 -9.60 5.73 -25.57
C SER A 403 -9.27 4.67 -24.50
N ALA A 404 -8.69 5.09 -23.38
CA ALA A 404 -8.29 4.24 -22.27
C ALA A 404 -9.26 4.33 -21.07
N ARG A 405 -10.36 5.08 -21.18
CA ARG A 405 -11.40 5.16 -20.16
C ARG A 405 -12.12 3.81 -20.05
N LEU A 406 -12.35 3.37 -18.81
CA LEU A 406 -13.02 2.12 -18.47
C LEU A 406 -14.14 2.41 -17.47
N LYS A 407 -15.05 1.46 -17.21
CA LYS A 407 -16.04 1.57 -16.13
C LYS A 407 -15.41 1.90 -14.76
N ALA A 408 -14.18 1.42 -14.54
CA ALA A 408 -13.41 1.70 -13.33
C ALA A 408 -12.99 3.18 -13.22
N THR A 409 -12.88 3.92 -14.33
CA THR A 409 -12.46 5.33 -14.35
C THR A 409 -13.44 6.21 -13.57
N GLU A 410 -14.75 6.03 -13.75
CA GLU A 410 -15.78 6.78 -13.01
C GLU A 410 -15.67 6.58 -11.49
N ARG A 411 -15.26 5.38 -11.06
CA ARG A 411 -15.04 5.07 -9.64
C ARG A 411 -13.77 5.75 -9.10
N PHE A 412 -12.71 5.83 -9.90
CA PHE A 412 -11.53 6.63 -9.54
C PHE A 412 -11.89 8.12 -9.43
N GLU A 413 -12.68 8.65 -10.36
CA GLU A 413 -13.15 10.04 -10.33
C GLU A 413 -13.97 10.34 -9.06
N ALA A 414 -14.75 9.37 -8.57
CA ALA A 414 -15.52 9.53 -7.34
C ALA A 414 -14.65 9.59 -6.08
N VAL A 415 -13.58 8.78 -5.98
CA VAL A 415 -12.69 8.78 -4.80
C VAL A 415 -11.60 9.86 -4.85
N TYR A 416 -11.26 10.34 -6.05
CA TYR A 416 -10.17 11.28 -6.29
C TYR A 416 -10.22 12.58 -5.48
N PRO A 417 -11.37 13.30 -5.36
CA PRO A 417 -11.41 14.58 -4.64
C PRO A 417 -10.94 14.44 -3.18
N THR A 418 -11.41 13.40 -2.49
CA THR A 418 -11.01 13.14 -1.10
C THR A 418 -9.52 12.84 -0.99
N LEU A 419 -8.99 11.98 -1.87
CA LEU A 419 -7.58 11.60 -1.88
C LEU A 419 -6.65 12.77 -2.26
N LYS A 420 -7.10 13.63 -3.17
CA LYS A 420 -6.43 14.88 -3.52
C LYS A 420 -6.34 15.79 -2.29
N GLU A 421 -7.43 15.99 -1.56
CA GLU A 421 -7.40 16.81 -0.35
C GLU A 421 -6.43 16.24 0.69
N VAL A 422 -6.43 14.93 0.91
CA VAL A 422 -5.45 14.25 1.79
C VAL A 422 -4.01 14.48 1.33
N ALA A 423 -3.74 14.47 0.02
CA ALA A 423 -2.40 14.72 -0.53
C ALA A 423 -1.95 16.18 -0.31
N LEU A 424 -2.87 17.13 -0.48
CA LEU A 424 -2.61 18.56 -0.42
C LEU A 424 -2.73 19.16 0.99
N ALA A 425 -3.21 18.38 1.97
CA ALA A 425 -3.42 18.82 3.34
C ALA A 425 -2.14 19.34 4.02
N GLY A 426 -2.31 20.22 5.00
CA GLY A 426 -1.21 20.73 5.83
C GLY A 426 -1.36 22.21 6.19
N VAL A 427 -0.53 22.66 7.12
CA VAL A 427 -0.52 24.05 7.56
C VAL A 427 0.11 24.94 6.50
N SER A 428 -0.65 25.94 6.03
CA SER A 428 -0.18 26.94 5.06
C SER A 428 1.09 27.62 5.55
N GLY A 429 2.05 27.83 4.65
CA GLY A 429 3.35 28.45 4.96
C GLY A 429 4.36 27.56 5.69
N SER A 430 3.99 26.34 6.12
CA SER A 430 4.93 25.41 6.77
C SER A 430 6.04 24.96 5.82
N LYS A 431 7.24 24.69 6.36
CA LYS A 431 8.41 24.22 5.58
C LYS A 431 8.08 22.96 4.77
N THR A 432 7.38 22.01 5.39
CA THR A 432 6.96 20.76 4.75
C THR A 432 5.99 21.00 3.59
N LEU A 433 4.98 21.85 3.77
CA LEU A 433 4.02 22.12 2.68
C LEU A 433 4.69 22.86 1.52
N LYS A 434 5.61 23.80 1.80
CA LYS A 434 6.41 24.48 0.77
C LYS A 434 7.27 23.52 -0.06
N GLN A 435 7.93 22.56 0.59
CA GLN A 435 8.73 21.56 -0.11
C GLN A 435 7.85 20.66 -0.98
N ILE A 436 6.67 20.30 -0.49
CA ILE A 436 5.75 19.42 -1.20
C ILE A 436 5.09 20.11 -2.38
N SER A 437 4.69 21.37 -2.24
CA SER A 437 4.18 22.14 -3.39
C SER A 437 5.25 22.29 -4.47
N LEU A 438 6.54 22.39 -4.10
CA LEU A 438 7.63 22.38 -5.07
C LEU A 438 7.80 21.02 -5.76
N GLN A 439 7.63 19.90 -5.05
CA GLN A 439 7.66 18.58 -5.67
C GLN A 439 6.45 18.34 -6.58
N ILE A 440 5.25 18.75 -6.15
CA ILE A 440 4.00 18.59 -6.91
C ILE A 440 4.01 19.45 -8.18
N SER A 441 4.51 20.68 -8.10
CA SER A 441 4.57 21.58 -9.26
C SER A 441 5.43 21.01 -10.40
N LYS A 442 6.50 20.25 -10.10
CA LYS A 442 7.35 19.60 -11.11
C LYS A 442 6.57 18.65 -12.02
N PHE A 443 5.80 17.72 -11.46
CA PHE A 443 5.04 16.79 -12.31
C PHE A 443 3.77 17.44 -12.88
N SER A 444 3.18 18.41 -12.16
CA SER A 444 1.92 19.03 -12.56
C SER A 444 2.08 19.87 -13.83
N ILE A 445 3.18 20.61 -13.99
CA ILE A 445 3.42 21.36 -15.25
C ILE A 445 3.63 20.43 -16.45
N ILE A 446 4.32 19.31 -16.26
CA ILE A 446 4.53 18.30 -17.31
C ILE A 446 3.18 17.66 -17.69
N ALA A 447 2.38 17.26 -16.69
CA ALA A 447 1.06 16.68 -16.93
C ALA A 447 0.09 17.68 -17.58
N ALA A 448 0.20 18.98 -17.29
CA ALA A 448 -0.56 20.04 -17.94
C ALA A 448 -0.26 20.17 -19.45
N GLY A 449 0.91 19.70 -19.90
CA GLY A 449 1.31 19.64 -21.31
C GLY A 449 1.03 18.31 -22.01
N GLY A 450 0.51 17.30 -21.30
CA GLY A 450 0.44 15.91 -21.76
C GLY A 450 -0.63 15.58 -22.82
N GLY A 451 -1.38 16.56 -23.31
CA GLY A 451 -2.36 16.41 -24.40
C GLY A 451 -3.68 15.69 -24.03
N ILE A 452 -3.88 15.30 -22.78
CA ILE A 452 -5.14 14.68 -22.30
C ILE A 452 -5.98 15.77 -21.63
N PRO A 453 -7.12 16.21 -22.19
CA PRO A 453 -7.83 17.41 -21.75
C PRO A 453 -8.15 17.45 -20.24
N ASP A 454 -8.74 16.38 -19.69
CA ASP A 454 -9.13 16.32 -18.27
C ASP A 454 -7.92 16.32 -17.34
N LEU A 455 -6.88 15.55 -17.68
CA LEU A 455 -5.62 15.53 -16.95
C LEU A 455 -4.93 16.89 -16.99
N CYS A 456 -4.87 17.53 -18.15
CA CYS A 456 -4.24 18.83 -18.32
C CYS A 456 -4.97 19.90 -17.50
N ASN A 457 -6.31 19.87 -17.51
CA ASN A 457 -7.15 20.77 -16.73
C ASN A 457 -6.90 20.60 -15.22
N GLU A 458 -6.86 19.37 -14.74
CA GLU A 458 -6.62 19.09 -13.32
C GLU A 458 -5.20 19.41 -12.89
N ALA A 459 -4.20 19.00 -13.67
CA ALA A 459 -2.80 19.31 -13.40
C ALA A 459 -2.55 20.84 -13.37
N SER A 460 -3.23 21.60 -14.23
CA SER A 460 -3.19 23.07 -14.20
C SER A 460 -3.79 23.63 -12.90
N ASN A 461 -4.90 23.07 -12.38
CA ASN A 461 -5.46 23.47 -11.09
C ASN A 461 -4.47 23.23 -9.95
N VAL A 462 -3.85 22.05 -9.93
CA VAL A 462 -2.87 21.65 -8.92
C VAL A 462 -1.63 22.53 -9.00
N PHE A 463 -1.13 22.83 -10.21
CA PHE A 463 0.02 23.72 -10.39
C PHE A 463 -0.28 25.14 -9.87
N ILE A 464 -1.44 25.71 -10.19
CA ILE A 464 -1.87 27.01 -9.66
C ILE A 464 -1.96 26.97 -8.14
N TRP A 465 -2.50 25.90 -7.56
CA TRP A 465 -2.49 25.73 -6.11
C TRP A 465 -1.05 25.77 -5.56
N CYS A 466 -0.08 25.09 -6.18
CA CYS A 466 1.32 25.12 -5.72
C CYS A 466 1.91 26.54 -5.69
N LEU A 467 1.59 27.38 -6.67
CA LEU A 467 2.03 28.79 -6.74
C LEU A 467 1.53 29.61 -5.53
N THR A 468 0.36 29.27 -4.98
CA THR A 468 -0.16 29.93 -3.77
C THR A 468 0.54 29.48 -2.49
N GLN A 469 1.19 28.31 -2.50
CA GLN A 469 1.81 27.72 -1.31
C GLN A 469 3.31 28.02 -1.18
N ASN A 470 4.04 28.14 -2.29
CA ASN A 470 5.49 28.41 -2.28
C ASN A 470 5.91 29.29 -3.45
N SER A 471 6.55 30.44 -3.15
CA SER A 471 7.09 31.36 -4.15
C SER A 471 8.19 30.73 -5.02
N GLU A 472 8.92 29.72 -4.54
CA GLU A 472 9.91 28.98 -5.34
C GLU A 472 9.27 28.24 -6.53
N CYS A 473 7.97 27.94 -6.47
CA CYS A 473 7.27 27.36 -7.61
C CYS A 473 7.27 28.30 -8.83
N TYR A 474 7.34 29.62 -8.63
CA TYR A 474 7.52 30.59 -9.72
C TYR A 474 8.90 30.51 -10.35
N GLN A 475 9.95 30.30 -9.56
CA GLN A 475 11.32 30.11 -10.07
C GLN A 475 11.43 28.78 -10.85
N LEU A 476 10.76 27.73 -10.37
CA LEU A 476 10.66 26.48 -11.11
C LEU A 476 9.91 26.68 -12.43
N TRP A 477 8.79 27.42 -12.41
CA TRP A 477 8.04 27.72 -13.62
C TRP A 477 8.90 28.46 -14.63
N ASP A 478 9.71 29.42 -14.19
CA ASP A 478 10.63 30.16 -15.05
C ASP A 478 11.65 29.28 -15.77
N LYS A 479 12.20 28.28 -15.08
CA LYS A 479 13.13 27.31 -15.66
C LYS A 479 12.46 26.41 -16.70
N LEU A 480 11.19 26.04 -16.46
CA LEU A 480 10.45 25.08 -17.29
C LEU A 480 9.58 25.75 -18.38
N TYR A 481 9.49 27.08 -18.38
CA TYR A 481 8.52 27.84 -19.15
C TYR A 481 8.60 27.58 -20.65
N MET A 482 9.78 27.71 -21.25
CA MET A 482 9.97 27.57 -22.70
C MET A 482 9.84 26.11 -23.18
N ASP A 483 10.25 25.15 -22.35
CA ASP A 483 10.11 23.73 -22.63
C ASP A 483 8.65 23.24 -22.52
N ASN A 484 7.83 23.98 -21.76
CA ASN A 484 6.43 23.64 -21.50
C ASN A 484 5.50 24.80 -21.91
N LEU A 485 5.77 25.43 -23.05
CA LEU A 485 5.08 26.66 -23.47
C LEU A 485 3.56 26.47 -23.61
N SER A 486 3.11 25.35 -24.21
CA SER A 486 1.67 25.03 -24.37
C SER A 486 0.97 24.89 -23.01
N ALA A 487 1.60 24.16 -22.07
CA ALA A 487 1.11 24.03 -20.71
C ALA A 487 1.08 25.39 -20.00
N SER A 488 2.15 26.18 -20.15
CA SER A 488 2.28 27.49 -19.53
C SER A 488 1.24 28.49 -20.05
N ALA A 489 0.97 28.53 -21.35
CA ALA A 489 -0.08 29.36 -21.93
C ALA A 489 -1.46 28.99 -21.36
N SER A 490 -1.74 27.70 -21.21
CA SER A 490 -2.99 27.19 -20.62
C SER A 490 -3.12 27.53 -19.13
N ILE A 491 -2.04 27.38 -18.37
CA ILE A 491 -1.98 27.76 -16.95
C ILE A 491 -2.16 29.27 -16.78
N LEU A 492 -1.49 30.09 -17.59
CA LEU A 492 -1.61 31.56 -17.57
C LEU A 492 -3.04 32.01 -17.90
N LYS A 493 -3.67 31.41 -18.92
CA LYS A 493 -5.07 31.64 -19.24
C LYS A 493 -5.96 31.34 -18.04
N LYS A 494 -5.80 30.15 -17.45
CA LYS A 494 -6.63 29.69 -16.33
C LYS A 494 -6.42 30.53 -15.07
N LEU A 495 -5.18 30.89 -14.76
CA LEU A 495 -4.84 31.79 -13.67
C LEU A 495 -5.44 33.18 -13.89
N SER A 496 -5.43 33.67 -15.13
CA SER A 496 -6.14 34.89 -15.51
C SER A 496 -7.64 34.74 -15.26
N ASP A 497 -8.29 33.72 -15.81
CA ASP A 497 -9.75 33.56 -15.69
C ASP A 497 -10.20 33.44 -14.22
N GLN A 498 -9.40 32.78 -13.38
CA GLN A 498 -9.69 32.54 -11.96
C GLN A 498 -8.97 33.49 -10.99
N TRP A 499 -8.45 34.63 -11.48
CA TRP A 499 -7.58 35.50 -10.69
C TRP A 499 -8.18 35.93 -9.34
N GLN A 500 -9.48 36.23 -9.29
CA GLN A 500 -10.15 36.67 -8.06
C GLN A 500 -10.19 35.59 -6.98
N VAL A 501 -10.17 34.31 -7.36
CA VAL A 501 -10.17 33.17 -6.43
C VAL A 501 -8.78 32.93 -5.85
N HIS A 502 -7.73 33.17 -6.64
CA HIS A 502 -6.35 32.86 -6.26
C HIS A 502 -5.60 34.05 -5.66
N SER A 503 -5.91 35.28 -6.07
CA SER A 503 -5.27 36.50 -5.58
C SER A 503 -5.25 36.62 -4.04
N PRO A 504 -6.34 36.32 -3.30
CA PRO A 504 -6.33 36.41 -1.84
C PRO A 504 -5.46 35.35 -1.15
N LYS A 505 -5.11 34.26 -1.86
CA LYS A 505 -4.31 33.15 -1.34
C LYS A 505 -2.81 33.40 -1.45
N HIS A 506 -2.39 34.40 -2.21
CA HIS A 506 -0.98 34.78 -2.31
C HIS A 506 -0.57 35.62 -1.11
N SER A 507 0.50 35.22 -0.42
CA SER A 507 1.09 36.02 0.66
C SER A 507 1.76 37.31 0.15
N SER A 508 2.30 37.28 -1.07
CA SER A 508 2.78 38.46 -1.80
C SER A 508 2.50 38.29 -3.29
N LEU A 509 2.23 39.40 -3.98
CA LEU A 509 2.05 39.45 -5.42
C LEU A 509 3.35 39.76 -6.19
N ASP A 510 4.46 40.03 -5.49
CA ASP A 510 5.73 40.38 -6.14
C ASP A 510 6.33 39.24 -6.96
N PRO A 511 6.38 37.98 -6.47
CA PRO A 511 6.85 36.85 -7.29
C PRO A 511 6.02 36.68 -8.56
N VAL A 512 4.70 36.90 -8.47
CA VAL A 512 3.80 36.85 -9.63
C VAL A 512 4.18 37.94 -10.63
N ARG A 513 4.36 39.18 -10.16
CA ARG A 513 4.70 40.32 -11.02
C ARG A 513 6.03 40.11 -11.73
N GLU A 514 7.05 39.66 -11.01
CA GLU A 514 8.39 39.42 -11.56
C GLU A 514 8.37 38.32 -12.61
N THR A 515 7.77 37.16 -12.31
CA THR A 515 7.68 36.05 -13.26
C THR A 515 6.90 36.43 -14.52
N LEU A 516 5.80 37.17 -14.39
CA LEU A 516 5.05 37.62 -15.58
C LEU A 516 5.87 38.57 -16.45
N LYS A 517 6.67 39.47 -15.86
CA LYS A 517 7.59 40.33 -16.63
C LYS A 517 8.66 39.51 -17.36
N LEU A 518 9.26 38.53 -16.67
CA LEU A 518 10.24 37.61 -17.25
C LEU A 518 9.65 36.81 -18.42
N PHE A 519 8.43 36.28 -18.28
CA PHE A 519 7.78 35.53 -19.35
C PHE A 519 7.51 36.40 -20.58
N ARG A 520 7.09 37.65 -20.38
CA ARG A 520 6.91 38.58 -21.50
C ARG A 520 8.22 38.86 -22.22
N GLN A 521 9.30 39.09 -21.49
CA GLN A 521 10.64 39.28 -22.07
C GLN A 521 11.08 38.05 -22.86
N LYS A 522 10.96 36.85 -22.28
CA LYS A 522 11.30 35.60 -22.97
C LYS A 522 10.43 35.40 -24.22
N ASN A 523 9.13 35.69 -24.15
CA ASN A 523 8.22 35.61 -25.29
C ASN A 523 8.61 36.56 -26.42
N GLU A 524 8.95 37.80 -26.10
CA GLU A 524 9.34 38.81 -27.08
C GLU A 524 10.63 38.42 -27.81
N ILE A 525 11.65 37.98 -27.06
CA ILE A 525 12.92 37.51 -27.62
C ILE A 525 12.69 36.31 -28.55
N THR A 526 12.00 35.27 -28.07
CA THR A 526 11.76 34.07 -28.88
C THR A 526 10.87 34.37 -30.09
N LEU A 527 9.86 35.23 -29.94
CA LEU A 527 8.94 35.56 -31.03
C LEU A 527 9.62 36.28 -32.22
N ALA A 528 10.74 36.98 -31.98
CA ALA A 528 11.51 37.65 -33.03
C ALA A 528 12.10 36.64 -34.03
N GLU A 529 12.57 35.49 -33.54
CA GLU A 529 13.30 34.48 -34.32
C GLU A 529 12.46 33.24 -34.67
N GLU A 530 11.33 33.01 -33.98
CA GLU A 530 10.55 31.78 -34.11
C GLU A 530 9.81 31.67 -35.44
N GLU A 531 10.18 30.76 -36.33
CA GLU A 531 9.50 30.60 -37.63
C GLU A 531 8.21 29.77 -37.54
N ASP A 532 8.09 28.86 -36.58
CA ASP A 532 6.95 27.96 -36.48
C ASP A 532 5.66 28.71 -36.10
N SER A 533 4.67 28.66 -37.00
CA SER A 533 3.42 29.42 -36.85
C SER A 533 2.61 29.03 -35.61
N ALA A 534 2.62 27.75 -35.21
CA ALA A 534 1.88 27.27 -34.04
C ALA A 534 2.55 27.72 -32.74
N ARG A 535 3.88 27.64 -32.67
CA ARG A 535 4.68 28.12 -31.55
C ARG A 535 4.62 29.64 -31.42
N ARG A 536 4.65 30.39 -32.54
CA ARG A 536 4.38 31.84 -32.55
C ARG A 536 3.00 32.18 -31.97
N ALA A 537 1.97 31.41 -32.31
CA ALA A 537 0.63 31.60 -31.75
C ALA A 537 0.61 31.37 -30.22
N LEU A 538 1.26 30.32 -29.73
CA LEU A 538 1.39 30.04 -28.29
C LEU A 538 2.13 31.16 -27.54
N LEU A 539 3.23 31.68 -28.09
CA LEU A 539 3.99 32.81 -27.52
C LEU A 539 3.11 34.07 -27.40
N LYS A 540 2.32 34.36 -28.44
CA LYS A 540 1.38 35.50 -28.45
C LYS A 540 0.25 35.33 -27.43
N ASP A 541 -0.31 34.13 -27.33
CA ASP A 541 -1.35 33.82 -26.35
C ASP A 541 -0.80 33.93 -24.92
N ALA A 542 0.38 33.37 -24.65
CA ALA A 542 1.02 33.50 -23.35
C ALA A 542 1.30 34.96 -22.98
N ASP A 543 1.85 35.78 -23.90
CA ASP A 543 2.07 37.21 -23.66
C ASP A 543 0.76 37.97 -23.40
N LYS A 544 -0.32 37.66 -24.14
CA LYS A 544 -1.65 38.21 -23.91
C LYS A 544 -2.13 37.95 -22.48
N TYR A 545 -2.01 36.73 -21.98
CA TYR A 545 -2.43 36.41 -20.60
C TYR A 545 -1.50 37.04 -19.56
N CYS A 546 -0.19 37.12 -19.83
CA CYS A 546 0.74 37.84 -18.97
C CYS A 546 0.37 39.33 -18.84
N LYS A 547 0.03 40.01 -19.95
CA LYS A 547 -0.45 41.40 -19.95
C LYS A 547 -1.72 41.56 -19.12
N ALA A 548 -2.70 40.67 -19.31
CA ALA A 548 -3.96 40.69 -18.57
C ALA A 548 -3.71 40.54 -17.05
N LEU A 549 -2.86 39.60 -16.64
CA LEU A 549 -2.51 39.37 -15.24
C LEU A 549 -1.73 40.53 -14.63
N LEU A 550 -0.72 41.07 -15.32
CA LEU A 550 0.04 42.24 -14.86
C LEU A 550 -0.88 43.45 -14.63
N GLY A 551 -1.85 43.67 -15.52
CA GLY A 551 -2.86 44.72 -15.36
C GLY A 551 -3.72 44.54 -14.11
N ARG A 552 -4.00 43.30 -13.70
CA ARG A 552 -4.78 42.99 -12.49
C ARG A 552 -3.94 43.10 -11.22
N VAL A 553 -2.71 42.56 -11.24
CA VAL A 553 -1.75 42.65 -10.12
C VAL A 553 -1.42 44.10 -9.76
N SER A 554 -1.33 44.98 -10.77
CA SER A 554 -0.99 46.39 -10.56
C SER A 554 -2.14 47.23 -9.98
N LYS A 555 -3.39 46.78 -10.13
CA LYS A 555 -4.59 47.51 -9.65
C LYS A 555 -4.93 47.22 -8.18
N GLY A 556 -4.36 46.17 -7.57
CA GLY A 556 -4.70 45.70 -6.22
C GLY A 556 -4.18 46.54 -5.03
N HIS A 557 -3.49 47.65 -5.25
CA HIS A 557 -2.97 48.53 -4.17
C HIS A 557 -3.16 50.04 -4.44
N GLY A 558 -3.69 50.42 -5.60
CA GLY A 558 -3.76 51.83 -6.02
C GLY A 558 -4.93 52.61 -5.41
N CYS A 559 -6.06 51.96 -5.14
CA CYS A 559 -7.28 52.67 -4.73
C CYS A 559 -7.24 53.15 -3.26
N MET A 560 -6.57 52.39 -2.37
CA MET A 560 -6.55 52.73 -0.94
C MET A 560 -5.61 53.90 -0.62
N LYS A 561 -4.52 54.06 -1.37
CA LYS A 561 -3.59 55.20 -1.18
C LYS A 561 -4.22 56.53 -1.60
N PHE A 562 -5.02 56.55 -2.67
CA PHE A 562 -5.76 57.75 -3.07
C PHE A 562 -6.89 58.10 -2.10
N ALA A 563 -7.58 57.11 -1.52
CA ALA A 563 -8.63 57.36 -0.54
C ALA A 563 -8.09 57.99 0.77
N VAL A 564 -6.91 57.57 1.23
CA VAL A 564 -6.26 58.15 2.42
C VAL A 564 -5.71 59.55 2.12
N PHE A 565 -5.13 59.80 0.94
CA PHE A 565 -4.72 61.16 0.56
C PHE A 565 -5.92 62.10 0.39
N ALA A 566 -7.03 61.61 -0.18
CA ALA A 566 -8.25 62.40 -0.34
C ALA A 566 -8.92 62.73 1.01
N SER A 567 -8.89 61.81 1.98
CA SER A 567 -9.44 62.08 3.32
C SER A 567 -8.58 63.05 4.12
N VAL A 568 -7.24 62.98 4.03
CA VAL A 568 -6.35 63.95 4.69
C VAL A 568 -6.51 65.36 4.08
N LEU A 569 -6.66 65.46 2.76
CA LEU A 569 -6.94 66.74 2.09
C LEU A 569 -8.32 67.31 2.44
N ALA A 570 -9.35 66.46 2.53
CA ALA A 570 -10.69 66.89 2.92
C ALA A 570 -10.78 67.35 4.38
N VAL A 571 -10.10 66.66 5.30
CA VAL A 571 -10.01 67.08 6.71
C VAL A 571 -9.17 68.35 6.86
N GLY A 572 -8.06 68.48 6.13
CA GLY A 572 -7.27 69.71 6.10
C GLY A 572 -8.06 70.91 5.60
N ALA A 573 -8.82 70.75 4.51
CA ALA A 573 -9.67 71.82 3.97
C ALA A 573 -10.83 72.19 4.91
N ALA A 574 -11.44 71.21 5.61
CA ALA A 574 -12.51 71.46 6.57
C ALA A 574 -12.02 72.14 7.87
N VAL A 575 -10.80 71.83 8.33
CA VAL A 575 -10.19 72.50 9.50
C VAL A 575 -9.81 73.93 9.16
N ILE A 576 -9.30 74.20 7.96
CA ILE A 576 -8.97 75.56 7.49
C ILE A 576 -10.24 76.39 7.25
N ALA A 577 -11.33 75.77 6.77
CA ALA A 577 -12.60 76.47 6.53
C ALA A 577 -13.45 76.69 7.79
N SER A 578 -13.27 75.89 8.85
CA SER A 578 -14.04 76.00 10.10
C SER A 578 -13.43 76.92 11.16
N GLN A 579 -12.21 77.43 10.93
CA GLN A 579 -11.58 78.40 11.82
C GLN A 579 -11.44 79.75 11.10
N ASN A 580 -12.00 80.78 11.72
CA ASN A 580 -12.01 82.15 11.21
C ASN A 580 -10.57 82.59 10.86
N VAL A 581 -10.32 82.86 9.57
CA VAL A 581 -8.99 83.13 8.98
C VAL A 581 -8.53 84.54 9.33
N GLN A 582 -8.31 84.84 10.61
CA GLN A 582 -7.83 86.17 10.99
C GLN A 582 -6.77 86.26 12.09
N ASP A 583 -6.33 85.16 12.72
CA ASP A 583 -5.23 85.22 13.71
C ASP A 583 -4.39 83.94 13.75
N TRP A 584 -3.66 83.66 12.67
CA TRP A 584 -2.71 82.55 12.66
C TRP A 584 -1.28 83.07 12.52
N ASP A 585 -0.61 83.17 13.66
CA ASP A 585 0.83 83.44 13.77
C ASP A 585 1.63 82.23 13.22
N SER A 586 2.52 82.51 12.27
CA SER A 586 3.38 81.56 11.56
C SER A 586 4.11 80.53 12.46
N LYS A 587 4.39 80.88 13.72
CA LYS A 587 5.03 79.98 14.68
C LYS A 587 4.13 78.84 15.17
N LYS A 588 2.81 79.06 15.30
CA LYS A 588 1.86 78.01 15.71
C LYS A 588 1.66 76.97 14.60
N LEU A 589 1.78 77.38 13.34
CA LEU A 589 1.70 76.48 12.18
C LEU A 589 2.90 75.53 12.11
N SER A 590 4.10 75.98 12.48
CA SER A 590 5.30 75.13 12.51
C SER A 590 5.27 74.08 13.63
N GLU A 591 4.66 74.38 14.78
CA GLU A 591 4.52 73.41 15.89
C GLU A 591 3.47 72.33 15.59
N LEU A 592 2.39 72.67 14.89
CA LEU A 592 1.30 71.73 14.54
C LEU A 592 1.69 70.73 13.44
N LEU A 593 2.64 71.10 12.58
CA LEU A 593 3.19 70.25 11.50
C LEU A 593 4.45 69.47 11.92
N GLY A 594 4.87 69.59 13.19
CA GLY A 594 6.05 68.92 13.74
C GLY A 594 5.86 67.42 14.00
N VAL A 595 5.69 66.61 12.96
CA VAL A 595 6.00 65.18 13.02
C VAL A 595 7.49 65.02 12.69
N GLN A 596 8.30 64.76 13.72
CA GLN A 596 9.67 64.29 13.52
C GLN A 596 9.64 62.98 12.70
N LEU A 597 10.02 63.07 11.43
CA LEU A 597 10.67 61.95 10.74
C LEU A 597 12.17 62.05 11.01
N SER A 598 12.66 61.20 11.91
CA SER A 598 14.08 60.84 11.93
C SER A 598 14.37 59.90 10.75
N PHE A 599 15.42 60.23 9.99
CA PHE A 599 15.97 59.45 8.88
C PHE A 599 16.43 58.05 9.30
#